data_AF-A0A368G5P1-F1
#
_entry.id   AF-A0A368G5P1-F1
#
_cell.length_a   1.000
_cell.length_b   1.000
_cell.length_c   1.000
_cell.angle_alpha   90.00
_cell.angle_beta   90.00
_cell.angle_gamma   90.00
#
_symmetry.space_group_name_H-M   'P 1'
#
loop_
_entity.id
_entity.type
_entity.pdbx_description
1 polymer ?
#
loop_
_entity_poly.entity_id
_entity_poly.type
_entity_poly.pdbx_seq_one_letter_code
_entity_poly.pdbx_strand_id
1 'polypeptide(L)'
;MFSFPFWQAPEVISERVYTTKCDVYSFAILLWEIFNNAQMPHARFSNKVVKQRISDPSFRPPLDSKLPIVIKRVMKTCWRADPNKRPTMAQAARYLLFAPPELMQPGPPSVRTTKTRKNSKRTKASSSKIRASRGSGSENESSGAQASKESAAKRRTRHSHIKRRSSNR
;
A
#
# COMPACT_ATOMS: atom_id res chain seq x y z
N MET A 1 15.55 4.40 23.61
CA MET A 1 14.26 3.70 23.76
C MET A 1 14.13 2.69 22.62
N PHE A 2 14.09 1.40 22.92
CA PHE A 2 13.95 0.34 21.91
C PHE A 2 12.51 0.25 21.42
N SER A 3 12.16 1.09 20.43
CA SER A 3 10.92 0.95 19.68
C SER A 3 11.03 -0.28 18.79
N PHE A 4 10.19 -1.29 19.04
CA PHE A 4 10.01 -2.47 18.20
C PHE A 4 8.83 -2.23 17.23
N PRO A 5 9.05 -1.66 16.03
CA PRO A 5 7.95 -1.30 15.13
C PRO A 5 7.24 -2.53 14.54
N PHE A 6 7.81 -3.73 14.67
CA PHE A 6 7.35 -4.92 13.95
C PHE A 6 5.93 -5.38 14.33
N TRP A 7 5.52 -5.15 15.59
CA TRP A 7 4.15 -5.40 16.07
C TRP A 7 3.25 -4.16 16.03
N GLN A 8 3.80 -2.97 15.76
CA GLN A 8 3.01 -1.73 15.76
C GLN A 8 2.24 -1.57 14.44
N ALA A 9 0.98 -1.18 14.55
CA ALA A 9 0.14 -0.92 13.39
C ALA A 9 0.62 0.33 12.60
N PRO A 10 0.33 0.44 11.29
CA PRO A 10 0.77 1.57 10.47
C PRO A 10 0.38 2.94 11.04
N GLU A 11 -0.86 3.10 11.51
CA GLU A 11 -1.39 4.33 12.11
C GLU A 11 -0.71 4.71 13.44
N VAL A 12 -0.25 3.72 14.20
CA VAL A 12 0.57 3.95 15.42
C VAL A 12 1.95 4.47 15.02
N ILE A 13 2.50 3.99 13.90
CA ILE A 13 3.82 4.38 13.39
C ILE A 13 3.79 5.75 12.68
N SER A 14 2.76 6.06 11.89
CA SER A 14 2.60 7.35 11.20
C SER A 14 2.12 8.46 12.12
N GLU A 15 1.00 8.23 12.81
CA GLU A 15 0.18 9.28 13.44
C GLU A 15 0.13 9.18 14.96
N ARG A 16 0.70 8.13 15.56
CA ARG A 16 0.58 7.82 17.01
C ARG A 16 -0.88 7.65 17.46
N VAL A 17 -1.76 7.21 16.56
CA VAL A 17 -3.16 6.93 16.87
C VAL A 17 -3.28 5.52 17.44
N TYR A 18 -3.65 5.43 18.72
CA TYR A 18 -3.87 4.16 19.42
C TYR A 18 -5.36 3.87 19.50
N THR A 19 -5.77 2.67 19.09
CA THR A 19 -7.18 2.23 19.09
C THR A 19 -7.24 0.72 19.31
N THR A 20 -8.40 0.18 19.68
CA THR A 20 -8.60 -1.29 19.76
C THR A 20 -8.30 -2.02 18.43
N LYS A 21 -8.27 -1.31 17.28
CA LYS A 21 -7.84 -1.87 15.99
C LYS A 21 -6.33 -2.00 15.85
N CYS A 22 -5.50 -1.24 16.57
CA CYS A 22 -4.05 -1.47 16.57
C CYS A 22 -3.68 -2.74 17.36
N ASP A 23 -4.46 -3.10 18.37
CA ASP A 23 -4.28 -4.35 19.13
C ASP A 23 -4.67 -5.57 18.29
N VAL A 24 -5.70 -5.45 17.43
CA VAL A 24 -6.02 -6.48 16.43
C VAL A 24 -4.88 -6.68 15.42
N TYR A 25 -4.14 -5.61 15.10
CA TYR A 25 -2.95 -5.72 14.24
C TYR A 25 -1.80 -6.43 14.96
N SER A 26 -1.46 -6.03 16.20
CA SER A 26 -0.36 -6.64 16.95
C SER A 26 -0.64 -8.12 17.26
N PHE A 27 -1.89 -8.47 17.57
CA PHE A 27 -2.36 -9.87 17.69
C PHE A 27 -2.10 -10.70 16.43
N ALA A 28 -2.26 -10.12 15.23
CA ALA A 28 -1.99 -10.83 13.97
C ALA A 28 -0.50 -11.14 13.78
N ILE A 29 0.39 -10.25 14.26
CA ILE A 29 1.84 -10.44 14.24
C ILE A 29 2.27 -11.45 15.32
N LEU A 30 1.69 -11.39 16.52
CA LEU A 30 1.89 -12.39 17.57
C LEU A 30 1.45 -13.79 17.12
N LEU A 31 0.29 -13.90 16.46
CA LEU A 31 -0.17 -15.16 15.88
C LEU A 31 0.82 -15.67 14.82
N TRP A 32 1.46 -14.78 14.06
CA TRP A 32 2.52 -15.18 13.12
C TRP A 32 3.75 -15.73 13.85
N GLU A 33 4.19 -15.08 14.93
CA GLU A 33 5.27 -15.55 15.80
C GLU A 33 5.03 -16.97 16.34
N ILE A 34 3.85 -17.23 16.89
CA ILE A 34 3.46 -18.52 17.47
C ILE A 34 3.64 -19.64 16.43
N PHE A 35 3.17 -19.41 15.20
CA PHE A 35 3.26 -20.38 14.10
C PHE A 35 4.64 -20.43 13.41
N ASN A 36 5.58 -19.55 13.76
CA ASN A 36 6.94 -19.51 13.23
C ASN A 36 8.00 -19.69 14.34
N ASN A 37 7.66 -20.39 15.43
CA ASN A 37 8.58 -20.72 16.53
C ASN A 37 9.26 -19.49 17.16
N ALA A 38 8.48 -18.44 17.45
CA ALA A 38 8.95 -17.18 18.04
C ALA A 38 10.06 -16.46 17.22
N GLN A 39 10.08 -16.67 15.89
CA GLN A 39 10.96 -15.91 15.00
C GLN A 39 10.63 -14.42 15.01
N MET A 40 11.66 -13.58 14.91
CA MET A 40 11.52 -12.13 14.81
C MET A 40 10.78 -11.73 13.52
N PRO A 41 9.59 -11.10 13.60
CA PRO A 41 8.89 -10.59 12.42
C PRO A 41 9.76 -9.57 11.69
N HIS A 42 9.87 -9.71 10.36
CA HIS A 42 10.71 -8.86 9.51
C HIS A 42 12.22 -8.82 9.87
N ALA A 43 12.78 -9.88 10.48
CA ALA A 43 14.19 -9.98 10.90
C ALA A 43 15.27 -9.45 9.92
N ARG A 44 15.01 -9.49 8.60
CA ARG A 44 15.92 -9.00 7.54
C ARG A 44 15.89 -7.47 7.33
N PHE A 45 15.06 -6.73 8.07
CA PHE A 45 14.82 -5.30 7.86
C PHE A 45 15.10 -4.49 9.12
N SER A 46 15.79 -3.36 8.98
CA SER A 46 16.01 -2.44 10.09
C SER A 46 14.73 -1.69 10.48
N ASN A 47 14.68 -1.21 11.72
CA ASN A 47 13.56 -0.40 12.24
C ASN A 47 13.18 0.78 11.32
N LYS A 48 14.16 1.38 10.61
CA LYS A 48 13.92 2.47 9.65
C LYS A 48 13.15 1.97 8.42
N VAL A 49 13.57 0.85 7.83
CA VAL A 49 12.91 0.26 6.66
C VAL A 49 11.50 -0.23 7.00
N VAL A 50 11.31 -0.85 8.17
CA VAL A 50 9.99 -1.28 8.63
C VAL A 50 9.06 -0.08 8.79
N LYS A 51 9.49 0.99 9.48
CA LYS A 51 8.66 2.21 9.63
C LYS A 51 8.28 2.87 8.30
N GLN A 52 9.14 2.78 7.28
CA GLN A 52 8.85 3.29 5.94
C GLN A 52 7.90 2.39 5.15
N ARG A 53 7.94 1.06 5.36
CA ARG A 53 7.19 0.09 4.55
C ARG A 53 5.94 -0.48 5.21
N ILE A 54 5.71 -0.29 6.51
CA ILE A 54 4.58 -0.94 7.22
C ILE A 54 3.20 -0.62 6.63
N SER A 55 3.04 0.59 6.05
CA SER A 55 1.82 1.05 5.38
C SER A 55 1.55 0.36 4.03
N ASP A 56 2.57 -0.22 3.39
CA ASP A 56 2.43 -1.04 2.18
C ASP A 56 1.73 -2.37 2.54
N PRO A 57 0.52 -2.66 2.00
CA PRO A 57 -0.20 -3.89 2.31
C PRO A 57 0.53 -5.17 1.88
N SER A 58 1.50 -5.07 0.97
CA SER A 58 2.35 -6.20 0.55
C SER A 58 3.51 -6.47 1.50
N PHE A 59 3.89 -5.50 2.35
CA PHE A 59 4.96 -5.64 3.32
C PHE A 59 4.46 -6.33 4.58
N ARG A 60 4.35 -7.66 4.55
CA ARG A 60 3.96 -8.50 5.68
C ARG A 60 4.90 -9.70 5.84
N PRO A 61 5.00 -10.31 7.03
CA PRO A 61 5.75 -11.54 7.21
C PRO A 61 5.25 -12.66 6.27
N PRO A 62 6.13 -13.56 5.79
CA PRO A 62 5.75 -14.63 4.87
C PRO A 62 4.83 -15.65 5.55
N LEU A 63 3.86 -16.19 4.81
CA LEU A 63 2.95 -17.22 5.31
C LEU A 63 3.28 -18.56 4.65
N ASP A 64 3.61 -19.57 5.46
CA ASP A 64 3.83 -20.94 4.97
C ASP A 64 2.52 -21.52 4.38
N SER A 65 2.63 -22.30 3.31
CA SER A 65 1.53 -23.09 2.75
C SER A 65 0.98 -24.07 3.79
N LYS A 66 1.84 -24.62 4.66
CA LYS A 66 1.48 -25.57 5.73
C LYS A 66 0.55 -25.00 6.80
N LEU A 67 0.45 -23.67 6.95
CA LEU A 67 -0.43 -23.07 7.95
C LEU A 67 -1.90 -23.46 7.71
N PRO A 68 -2.71 -23.65 8.75
CA PRO A 68 -4.16 -23.82 8.61
C PRO A 68 -4.82 -22.70 7.81
N ILE A 69 -5.89 -23.03 7.05
CA ILE A 69 -6.61 -22.04 6.24
C ILE A 69 -7.18 -20.91 7.11
N VAL A 70 -7.77 -21.25 8.27
CA VAL A 70 -8.36 -20.27 9.18
C VAL A 70 -7.31 -19.31 9.73
N ILE A 71 -6.15 -19.82 10.16
CA ILE A 71 -5.03 -19.03 10.67
C ILE A 71 -4.54 -18.04 9.61
N LYS A 72 -4.30 -18.50 8.37
CA LYS A 72 -3.93 -17.64 7.23
C LYS A 72 -4.98 -16.57 6.93
N ARG A 73 -6.27 -16.87 7.09
CA ARG A 73 -7.37 -15.89 6.91
C ARG A 73 -7.38 -14.85 8.03
N VAL A 74 -7.33 -15.28 9.30
CA VAL A 74 -7.33 -14.40 10.47
C VAL A 74 -6.14 -13.45 10.46
N MET A 75 -4.92 -13.94 10.22
CA MET A 75 -3.73 -13.09 10.05
C MET A 75 -3.97 -12.03 8.96
N LYS A 76 -4.40 -12.46 7.76
CA LYS A 76 -4.62 -11.57 6.62
C LYS A 76 -5.70 -10.51 6.84
N THR A 77 -6.75 -10.80 7.61
CA THR A 77 -7.80 -9.83 7.92
C THR A 77 -7.41 -8.89 9.06
N CYS A 78 -6.66 -9.38 10.04
CA CYS A 78 -6.28 -8.61 11.23
C CYS A 78 -5.11 -7.64 10.97
N TRP A 79 -4.12 -8.00 10.13
CA TRP A 79 -2.97 -7.12 9.82
C TRP A 79 -3.16 -6.14 8.65
N ARG A 80 -4.40 -5.87 8.22
CA ARG A 80 -4.67 -4.96 7.08
C ARG A 80 -4.17 -3.55 7.40
N ALA A 81 -3.65 -2.84 6.41
CA ALA A 81 -3.11 -1.48 6.62
C ALA A 81 -4.19 -0.53 7.17
N ASP A 82 -5.35 -0.47 6.52
CA ASP A 82 -6.53 0.28 6.94
C ASP A 82 -7.19 -0.32 8.22
N PRO A 83 -7.30 0.43 9.34
CA PRO A 83 -7.91 -0.04 10.59
C PRO A 83 -9.42 -0.34 10.50
N ASN A 84 -10.16 0.36 9.65
CA ASN A 84 -11.61 0.16 9.48
C ASN A 84 -11.87 -1.20 8.83
N LYS A 85 -10.97 -1.62 7.95
CA LYS A 85 -10.99 -2.90 7.22
C LYS A 85 -10.58 -4.11 8.07
N ARG A 86 -10.07 -3.92 9.29
CA ARG A 86 -9.76 -5.00 10.26
C ARG A 86 -11.03 -5.42 11.02
N PRO A 87 -11.19 -6.70 11.40
CA PRO A 87 -12.26 -7.12 12.31
C PRO A 87 -12.10 -6.49 13.70
N THR A 88 -13.11 -6.64 14.57
CA THR A 88 -12.95 -6.47 16.01
C THR A 88 -12.22 -7.68 16.62
N MET A 89 -11.63 -7.53 17.81
CA MET A 89 -10.98 -8.66 18.49
C MET A 89 -11.97 -9.81 18.77
N ALA A 90 -13.22 -9.49 19.13
CA ALA A 90 -14.29 -10.47 19.31
C ALA A 90 -14.62 -11.25 18.02
N GLN A 91 -14.59 -10.60 16.86
CA GLN A 91 -14.75 -11.27 15.55
C GLN A 91 -13.53 -12.16 15.23
N ALA A 92 -12.31 -11.69 15.48
CA ALA A 92 -11.09 -12.47 15.29
C ALA A 92 -11.07 -13.73 16.17
N ALA A 93 -11.40 -13.59 17.46
CA ALA A 93 -11.55 -14.71 18.39
C ALA A 93 -12.65 -15.68 17.95
N ARG A 94 -13.81 -15.17 17.50
CA ARG A 94 -14.91 -16.01 16.97
C ARG A 94 -14.46 -16.83 15.75
N TYR A 95 -13.67 -16.26 14.84
CA TYR A 95 -13.13 -17.02 13.70
C TYR A 95 -12.18 -18.15 14.11
N LEU A 96 -11.48 -18.02 15.24
CA LEU A 96 -10.58 -19.05 15.76
C LEU A 96 -11.33 -20.13 16.56
N LEU A 97 -12.26 -19.72 17.42
CA LEU A 97 -13.02 -20.62 18.32
C LEU A 97 -14.05 -21.48 17.58
N PHE A 98 -14.71 -20.92 16.56
CA PHE A 98 -15.75 -21.60 15.77
C PHE A 98 -15.23 -21.98 14.37
N ALA A 99 -13.93 -22.23 14.25
CA ALA A 99 -13.33 -22.72 13.02
C ALA A 99 -13.79 -24.17 12.77
N PRO A 100 -14.46 -24.49 11.64
CA PRO A 100 -14.77 -25.87 11.32
C PRO A 100 -13.46 -26.65 11.01
N PRO A 101 -13.38 -27.95 11.34
CA PRO A 101 -12.12 -28.72 11.29
C PRO A 101 -11.40 -28.69 9.94
N GLU A 102 -12.15 -28.59 8.85
CA GLU A 102 -11.64 -28.51 7.47
C GLU A 102 -10.78 -27.26 7.25
N LEU A 103 -11.08 -26.16 7.95
CA LEU A 103 -10.28 -24.93 7.88
C LEU A 103 -9.07 -24.95 8.83
N MET A 104 -9.01 -25.90 9.76
CA MET A 104 -7.81 -26.16 10.56
C MET A 104 -6.75 -26.99 9.82
N GLN A 105 -7.10 -27.57 8.66
CA GLN A 105 -6.14 -28.27 7.80
C GLN A 105 -5.27 -27.29 6.98
N PRO A 106 -4.05 -27.70 6.57
CA PRO A 106 -3.28 -26.99 5.56
C PRO A 106 -4.07 -26.94 4.25
N GLY A 107 -4.39 -25.73 3.77
CA GLY A 107 -5.07 -25.59 2.48
C GLY A 107 -4.21 -26.16 1.33
N PRO A 108 -4.85 -26.70 0.27
CA PRO A 108 -4.12 -27.29 -0.85
C PRO A 108 -3.08 -26.32 -1.42
N PRO A 109 -1.93 -26.81 -1.91
CA PRO A 109 -0.89 -25.96 -2.48
C PRO A 109 -1.50 -25.09 -3.58
N SER A 110 -1.28 -23.78 -3.48
CA SER A 110 -1.91 -22.81 -4.37
C SER A 110 -1.40 -23.02 -5.80
N VAL A 111 -2.19 -23.76 -6.60
CA VAL A 111 -1.92 -23.98 -8.02
C VAL A 111 -1.86 -22.62 -8.69
N ARG A 112 -0.66 -22.27 -9.17
CA ARG A 112 -0.37 -20.98 -9.78
C ARG A 112 -1.06 -20.96 -11.14
N THR A 113 -2.26 -20.35 -11.20
CA THR A 113 -3.04 -20.26 -12.43
C THR A 113 -2.26 -19.49 -13.50
N THR A 114 -1.64 -20.24 -14.41
CA THR A 114 -1.11 -19.69 -15.66
C THR A 114 -2.30 -19.12 -16.43
N LYS A 115 -2.39 -17.79 -16.52
CA LYS A 115 -3.34 -17.13 -17.42
C LYS A 115 -2.94 -17.48 -18.85
N THR A 116 -3.54 -18.53 -19.40
CA THR A 116 -3.39 -18.89 -20.81
C THR A 116 -3.89 -17.73 -21.66
N ARG A 117 -2.95 -16.92 -22.17
CA ARG A 117 -3.21 -15.74 -22.97
C ARG A 117 -3.81 -16.18 -24.30
N LYS A 118 -5.15 -16.25 -24.37
CA LYS A 118 -5.89 -16.57 -25.61
C LYS A 118 -5.50 -15.57 -26.70
N ASN A 119 -4.72 -16.03 -27.66
CA ASN A 119 -4.21 -15.21 -28.75
C ASN A 119 -5.29 -15.08 -29.82
N SER A 120 -6.08 -14.00 -29.78
CA SER A 120 -7.11 -13.74 -30.80
C SER A 120 -6.44 -13.38 -32.12
N LYS A 121 -6.52 -14.28 -33.11
CA LYS A 121 -6.01 -14.05 -34.46
C LYS A 121 -6.89 -13.00 -35.16
N ARG A 122 -6.41 -11.77 -35.29
CA ARG A 122 -7.04 -10.77 -36.17
C ARG A 122 -6.68 -11.08 -37.62
N THR A 123 -7.63 -11.64 -38.37
CA THR A 123 -7.49 -11.90 -39.80
C THR A 123 -7.37 -10.59 -40.59
N LYS A 124 -6.64 -10.63 -41.71
CA LYS A 124 -6.53 -9.52 -42.66
C LYS A 124 -7.59 -9.68 -43.76
N ALA A 125 -8.18 -8.57 -44.20
CA ALA A 125 -8.86 -8.47 -45.49
C ALA A 125 -8.48 -7.13 -46.17
N SER A 126 -8.00 -7.24 -47.41
CA SER A 126 -7.98 -6.17 -48.43
C SER A 126 -9.32 -6.27 -49.20
N SER A 127 -9.83 -5.35 -50.01
CA SER A 127 -9.37 -4.03 -50.51
C SER A 127 -10.58 -3.33 -51.17
N SER A 128 -10.53 -2.02 -51.39
CA SER A 128 -10.92 -1.38 -52.67
C SER A 128 -10.87 0.16 -52.61
N LYS A 129 -10.71 0.79 -53.78
CA LYS A 129 -10.44 2.22 -54.00
C LYS A 129 -11.70 2.96 -54.43
N ILE A 130 -11.80 4.25 -54.10
CA ILE A 130 -12.41 5.28 -54.98
C ILE A 130 -11.45 6.48 -55.06
N ARG A 131 -11.43 7.20 -56.20
CA ARG A 131 -10.39 8.17 -56.59
C ARG A 131 -10.99 9.35 -57.36
N ALA A 132 -10.75 10.60 -56.92
CA ALA A 132 -10.92 11.88 -57.64
C ALA A 132 -10.33 13.00 -56.73
N SER A 133 -9.24 13.71 -57.07
CA SER A 133 -9.15 14.95 -57.91
C SER A 133 -9.97 16.14 -57.38
N ARG A 134 -9.47 17.40 -57.30
CA ARG A 134 -8.26 18.04 -57.86
C ARG A 134 -8.03 19.44 -57.22
N GLY A 135 -6.79 19.94 -57.22
CA GLY A 135 -6.40 21.37 -57.03
C GLY A 135 -6.32 21.91 -55.59
N SER A 136 -5.57 22.99 -55.28
CA SER A 136 -4.48 23.69 -56.01
C SER A 136 -3.99 24.90 -55.19
N GLY A 137 -2.67 25.04 -54.96
CA GLY A 137 -2.06 26.23 -54.32
C GLY A 137 -2.37 26.41 -52.82
N SER A 138 -1.62 27.20 -52.04
CA SER A 138 -0.41 27.98 -52.36
C SER A 138 0.51 28.04 -51.14
N GLU A 139 1.78 28.34 -51.38
CA GLU A 139 2.79 28.54 -50.34
C GLU A 139 2.53 29.81 -49.51
N ASN A 140 3.01 29.84 -48.27
CA ASN A 140 3.81 30.98 -47.82
C ASN A 140 4.72 30.59 -46.65
N GLU A 141 6.02 30.81 -46.85
CA GLU A 141 7.04 30.74 -45.80
C GLU A 141 7.17 32.07 -45.05
N SER A 142 8.13 32.11 -44.12
CA SER A 142 8.75 33.29 -43.50
C SER A 142 8.01 33.87 -42.28
N SER A 143 8.71 34.42 -41.27
CA SER A 143 10.13 34.26 -40.89
C SER A 143 10.37 34.91 -39.51
N GLY A 144 11.44 34.48 -38.83
CA GLY A 144 12.01 35.18 -37.66
C GLY A 144 11.20 35.08 -36.35
N ALA A 145 11.78 35.40 -35.19
CA ALA A 145 13.19 35.61 -34.86
C ALA A 145 13.42 35.35 -33.36
N GLN A 146 14.69 35.24 -32.95
CA GLN A 146 15.10 35.06 -31.56
C GLN A 146 14.84 36.31 -30.71
N ALA A 147 14.60 36.16 -29.41
CA ALA A 147 15.30 36.94 -28.37
C ALA A 147 15.08 36.37 -26.95
N SER A 148 16.09 36.54 -26.11
CA SER A 148 16.15 36.11 -24.70
C SER A 148 15.70 37.23 -23.75
N LYS A 149 15.84 36.99 -22.42
CA LYS A 149 15.87 37.98 -21.31
C LYS A 149 14.50 38.51 -20.82
N GLU A 150 14.27 38.90 -19.55
CA GLU A 150 15.07 38.80 -18.31
C GLU A 150 14.27 39.24 -17.04
N SER A 151 14.67 38.72 -15.86
CA SER A 151 14.57 39.29 -14.49
C SER A 151 13.26 39.49 -13.69
N ALA A 152 13.50 39.39 -12.36
CA ALA A 152 12.87 40.06 -11.21
C ALA A 152 11.38 39.78 -10.87
N ALA A 153 10.95 39.26 -9.71
CA ALA A 153 11.38 39.28 -8.30
C ALA A 153 10.55 40.21 -7.38
N LYS A 154 10.43 39.75 -6.10
CA LYS A 154 10.49 40.52 -4.84
C LYS A 154 9.18 40.83 -4.09
N ARG A 155 9.31 40.77 -2.74
CA ARG A 155 8.40 41.08 -1.61
C ARG A 155 7.54 39.90 -1.13
N ARG A 156 7.66 39.35 0.09
CA ARG A 156 8.51 39.63 1.28
C ARG A 156 8.30 40.98 2.01
N THR A 157 7.47 40.97 3.06
CA THR A 157 7.59 41.64 4.39
C THR A 157 6.47 41.07 5.30
N ARG A 158 6.71 40.62 6.56
CA ARG A 158 6.86 41.40 7.82
C ARG A 158 5.64 42.32 8.08
N HIS A 159 5.05 42.49 9.27
CA HIS A 159 5.40 42.18 10.69
C HIS A 159 4.07 41.87 11.46
N SER A 160 3.90 41.76 12.80
CA SER A 160 4.74 42.00 14.00
C SER A 160 4.24 41.21 15.24
N HIS A 161 5.10 41.15 16.26
CA HIS A 161 4.84 40.93 17.70
C HIS A 161 3.53 41.47 18.32
N ILE A 162 2.98 40.72 19.28
CA ILE A 162 2.45 41.25 20.56
C ILE A 162 3.15 40.52 21.72
N LYS A 163 3.25 41.18 22.89
CA LYS A 163 4.21 40.89 23.97
C LYS A 163 3.52 41.10 25.34
N ARG A 164 3.97 40.36 26.38
CA ARG A 164 3.96 40.67 27.84
C ARG A 164 2.87 40.09 28.79
N ARG A 165 3.41 39.62 29.95
CA ARG A 165 2.92 39.68 31.36
C ARG A 165 1.72 38.77 31.74
N SER A 166 1.58 38.27 32.97
CA SER A 166 2.28 38.43 34.28
C SER A 166 2.31 37.07 35.04
N SER A 167 3.33 36.69 35.82
CA SER A 167 3.62 37.00 37.25
C SER A 167 2.63 36.43 38.29
N ASN A 168 3.19 35.71 39.27
CA ASN A 168 2.68 35.30 40.60
C ASN A 168 1.46 34.36 40.70
N ARG A 169 1.73 33.09 41.06
CA ARG A 169 1.52 32.58 42.43
C ARG A 169 2.46 31.41 42.73
#